data_AF-A0A8T7IR18-F1
#
_entry.id   AF-A0A8T7IR18-F1
#
_cell.length_a   1.000
_cell.length_b   1.000
_cell.length_c   1.000
_cell.angle_alpha   90.00
_cell.angle_beta   90.00
_cell.angle_gamma   90.00
#
_symmetry.space_group_name_H-M   'P 1'
#
loop_
_entity.id
_entity.type
_entity.pdbx_description
1 polymer ?
#
loop_
_entity_poly.entity_id
_entity_poly.type
_entity_poly.pdbx_seq_one_letter_code
_entity_poly.pdbx_strand_id
1 'polypeptide(L)'
;MTSTHPAFTLEQTHFIESLNVHLERYRHNATGAQHIHLASNSDENVFLVALRTVPEDSTGVAHILEHTALCGSQKYPVRDPFFMMIRRSLNTFMNAFTSSDWTAYPFASINRKDFDNLLSVYLDAVFFANLDELDFLQEGHRLEFKEAD
;
A
#
# COMPACT_ATOMS: atom_id res chain seq x y z
N MET A 1 -21.67 3.22 -19.29
CA MET A 1 -20.26 3.60 -19.56
C MET A 1 -19.75 4.26 -18.31
N THR A 2 -18.86 3.59 -17.57
CA THR A 2 -18.19 4.16 -16.40
C THR A 2 -17.38 5.36 -16.86
N SER A 3 -17.75 6.55 -16.39
CA SER A 3 -17.03 7.79 -16.70
C SER A 3 -15.65 7.70 -16.07
N THR A 4 -14.59 7.76 -16.88
CA THR A 4 -13.23 7.92 -16.37
C THR A 4 -13.13 9.21 -15.57
N HIS A 5 -12.43 9.18 -14.44
CA HIS A 5 -12.18 10.39 -13.64
C HIS A 5 -11.27 11.35 -14.44
N PRO A 6 -11.54 12.67 -14.49
CA PRO A 6 -10.80 13.61 -15.35
C PRO A 6 -9.30 13.73 -15.03
N ALA A 7 -8.87 13.30 -13.84
CA ALA A 7 -7.45 13.22 -13.49
C ALA A 7 -6.71 12.06 -14.16
N PHE A 8 -7.41 11.13 -14.80
CA PHE A 8 -6.84 9.95 -15.43
C PHE A 8 -7.21 9.89 -16.91
N THR A 9 -6.26 9.44 -17.71
CA THR A 9 -6.48 9.08 -19.11
C THR A 9 -6.53 7.57 -19.23
N LEU A 10 -7.58 7.02 -19.83
CA LEU A 10 -7.64 5.60 -20.21
C LEU A 10 -6.73 5.38 -21.43
N GLU A 11 -5.71 4.55 -21.28
CA GLU A 11 -4.73 4.25 -22.34
C GLU A 11 -5.05 2.96 -23.08
N GLN A 12 -5.57 1.95 -22.37
CA GLN A 12 -5.80 0.62 -22.94
C GLN A 12 -6.95 -0.10 -22.24
N THR A 13 -7.75 -0.83 -23.01
CA THR A 13 -8.70 -1.83 -22.51
C THR A 13 -8.44 -3.16 -23.22
N HIS A 14 -8.45 -4.26 -22.48
CA HIS A 14 -8.25 -5.60 -23.03
C HIS A 14 -9.01 -6.64 -22.21
N PHE A 15 -9.72 -7.56 -22.86
CA PHE A 15 -10.36 -8.69 -22.18
C PHE A 15 -9.43 -9.91 -22.18
N ILE A 16 -9.16 -10.48 -21.01
CA ILE A 16 -8.32 -11.66 -20.85
C ILE A 16 -9.23 -12.87 -20.64
N GLU A 17 -9.50 -13.60 -21.72
CA GLU A 17 -10.47 -14.70 -21.75
C GLU A 17 -10.16 -15.80 -20.73
N SER A 18 -8.89 -16.22 -20.60
CA SER A 18 -8.48 -17.29 -19.68
C SER A 18 -8.70 -16.96 -18.20
N LEU A 19 -8.81 -15.66 -17.86
CA LEU A 19 -9.07 -15.19 -16.50
C LEU A 19 -10.49 -14.68 -16.32
N ASN A 20 -11.23 -14.48 -17.41
CA ASN A 20 -12.53 -13.81 -17.43
C ASN A 20 -12.48 -12.42 -16.74
N VAL A 21 -11.48 -11.61 -17.11
CA VAL A 21 -11.22 -10.28 -16.53
C VAL A 21 -11.09 -9.23 -17.63
N HIS A 22 -11.67 -8.05 -17.41
CA HIS A 22 -11.39 -6.86 -18.22
C HIS A 22 -10.25 -6.06 -17.59
N LEU A 23 -9.12 -6.00 -18.29
CA LEU A 23 -8.00 -5.14 -17.95
C LEU A 23 -8.22 -3.75 -18.52
N GLU A 24 -8.06 -2.74 -17.69
CA GLU A 24 -8.01 -1.34 -18.07
C GLU A 24 -6.74 -0.70 -17.51
N ARG A 25 -5.99 -0.01 -18.37
CA ARG A 25 -4.79 0.72 -18.00
C ARG A 25 -5.05 2.21 -18.10
N TYR A 26 -4.80 2.90 -17.01
CA TYR A 26 -4.94 4.34 -16.90
C TYR A 26 -3.61 4.99 -16.53
N ARG A 27 -3.45 6.25 -16.93
CA ARG A 27 -2.34 7.10 -16.50
C ARG A 27 -2.89 8.34 -15.79
N HIS A 28 -2.37 8.63 -14.61
CA HIS A 28 -2.65 9.88 -13.90
C HIS A 28 -1.99 11.05 -14.62
N ASN A 29 -2.79 12.05 -14.99
CA ASN A 29 -2.37 13.14 -15.87
C ASN A 29 -1.27 14.01 -15.26
N ALA A 30 -1.29 14.23 -13.94
CA ALA A 30 -0.34 15.13 -13.29
C ALA A 30 0.99 14.46 -12.93
N THR A 31 0.97 13.18 -12.54
CA THR A 31 2.18 12.49 -12.03
C THR A 31 2.72 11.42 -12.98
N GLY A 32 1.95 11.05 -14.00
CA GLY A 32 2.29 9.93 -14.89
C GLY A 32 2.12 8.55 -14.24
N ALA A 33 1.64 8.48 -13.00
CA ALA A 33 1.44 7.23 -12.28
C ALA A 33 0.49 6.29 -13.04
N GLN A 34 0.87 5.02 -13.16
CA GLN A 34 0.07 4.00 -13.81
C GLN A 34 -0.96 3.43 -12.83
N HIS A 35 -2.20 3.27 -13.28
CA HIS A 35 -3.25 2.54 -12.57
C HIS A 35 -3.75 1.42 -13.46
N ILE A 36 -3.67 0.18 -12.97
CA ILE A 36 -4.19 -0.99 -13.67
C ILE A 36 -5.42 -1.45 -12.90
N HIS A 37 -6.57 -1.46 -13.58
CA HIS A 37 -7.81 -2.00 -13.05
C HIS A 37 -8.10 -3.34 -13.70
N LEU A 38 -8.41 -4.34 -12.88
CA LEU A 38 -8.79 -5.69 -13.30
C LEU A 38 -10.24 -5.93 -12.88
N ALA A 39 -11.19 -5.60 -13.77
CA ALA A 39 -12.60 -5.80 -13.50
C ALA A 39 -12.96 -7.28 -13.64
N SER A 40 -13.48 -7.85 -12.55
CA SER A 40 -13.93 -9.25 -12.46
C SER A 40 -15.26 -9.32 -11.71
N ASN A 41 -15.91 -10.49 -11.72
CA ASN A 41 -17.13 -10.75 -10.95
C ASN A 41 -16.84 -11.22 -9.50
N SER A 42 -15.61 -11.07 -9.01
CA SER A 42 -15.26 -11.38 -7.62
C SER A 42 -15.86 -10.36 -6.66
N ASP A 43 -16.48 -10.83 -5.58
CA ASP A 43 -16.95 -9.95 -4.50
C ASP A 43 -15.79 -9.42 -3.64
N GLU A 44 -14.66 -10.11 -3.64
CA GLU A 44 -13.43 -9.67 -2.97
C GLU A 44 -12.68 -8.67 -3.84
N ASN A 45 -12.55 -7.44 -3.33
CA ASN A 45 -11.78 -6.39 -3.97
C ASN A 45 -10.37 -6.37 -3.41
N VAL A 46 -9.39 -6.18 -4.29
CA VAL A 46 -7.97 -6.12 -3.96
C VAL A 46 -7.38 -4.79 -4.41
N PHE A 47 -6.56 -4.19 -3.58
CA PHE A 47 -5.73 -3.04 -3.93
C PHE A 47 -4.27 -3.35 -3.66
N LEU A 48 -3.39 -2.82 -4.51
CA LEU A 48 -1.94 -2.87 -4.34
C LEU A 48 -1.34 -1.58 -4.89
N VAL A 49 -0.53 -0.92 -4.08
CA VAL A 49 0.39 0.12 -4.53
C VAL A 49 1.81 -0.42 -4.45
N ALA A 50 2.58 -0.25 -5.53
CA ALA A 50 3.97 -0.70 -5.62
C ALA A 50 4.88 0.46 -6.00
N LEU A 51 6.05 0.48 -5.37
CA LEU A 51 7.12 1.45 -5.60
C LEU A 51 8.36 0.71 -6.04
N ARG A 52 9.05 1.25 -7.05
CA ARG A 52 10.38 0.77 -7.43
C ARG A 52 11.38 1.22 -6.36
N THR A 53 12.05 0.27 -5.73
CA THR A 53 13.00 0.50 -4.62
C THR A 53 14.28 -0.28 -4.93
N VAL A 54 15.31 0.39 -5.45
CA VAL A 54 16.59 -0.23 -5.84
C VAL A 54 17.67 0.19 -4.84
N PRO A 55 17.87 -0.55 -3.73
CA PRO A 55 18.89 -0.22 -2.75
C PRO A 55 20.29 -0.36 -3.34
N GLU A 56 21.18 0.57 -2.99
CA GLU A 56 22.58 0.59 -3.47
C GLU A 56 23.55 -0.08 -2.48
N ASP A 57 23.04 -0.54 -1.34
CA ASP A 57 23.80 -1.23 -0.30
C ASP A 57 22.97 -2.37 0.34
N SER A 58 23.57 -3.04 1.33
CA SER A 58 22.94 -4.16 2.06
C SER A 58 22.42 -3.78 3.45
N THR A 59 22.09 -2.50 3.67
CA THR A 59 21.56 -2.04 4.97
C THR A 59 20.14 -2.55 5.26
N GLY A 60 19.42 -3.00 4.23
CA GLY A 60 18.00 -3.34 4.35
C GLY A 60 17.07 -2.12 4.31
N VAL A 61 17.56 -0.95 3.87
CA VAL A 61 16.81 0.33 3.89
C VAL A 61 15.41 0.24 3.31
N ALA A 62 15.20 -0.47 2.20
CA ALA A 62 13.87 -0.62 1.60
C ALA A 62 12.90 -1.40 2.49
N HIS A 63 13.40 -2.42 3.19
CA HIS A 63 12.61 -3.26 4.09
C HIS A 63 12.32 -2.55 5.41
N ILE A 64 13.31 -1.84 5.96
CA ILE A 64 13.10 -1.01 7.16
C ILE A 64 12.08 0.09 6.86
N LEU A 65 12.20 0.77 5.70
CA LEU A 65 11.25 1.80 5.30
C LEU A 65 9.83 1.27 5.12
N GLU A 66 9.68 0.04 4.59
CA GLU A 66 8.38 -0.61 4.47
C GLU A 66 7.68 -0.74 5.84
N HIS A 67 8.41 -1.23 6.83
CA HIS A 67 7.91 -1.31 8.20
C HIS A 67 7.62 0.08 8.80
N THR A 68 8.59 0.99 8.76
CA THR A 68 8.47 2.32 9.39
C THR A 68 7.37 3.18 8.76
N ALA A 69 7.11 3.03 7.45
CA ALA A 69 6.02 3.75 6.78
C ALA A 69 4.64 3.39 7.34
N LEU A 70 4.49 2.19 7.92
CA LEU A 70 3.24 1.69 8.49
C LEU A 70 3.04 2.06 9.97
N CYS A 71 4.02 2.69 10.61
CA CYS A 71 3.97 3.10 12.02
C CYS A 71 3.15 4.37 12.27
N GLY A 72 2.90 5.19 11.25
CA GLY A 72 2.11 6.40 11.37
C GLY A 72 2.23 7.31 10.15
N SER A 73 1.21 8.12 9.91
CA SER A 73 1.16 9.03 8.76
C SER A 73 0.52 10.37 9.12
N GLN A 74 0.57 11.35 8.21
CA GLN A 74 0.05 12.70 8.48
C GLN A 74 -1.45 12.72 8.83
N LYS A 75 -2.27 11.94 8.11
CA LYS A 75 -3.71 11.83 8.37
C LYS A 75 -4.04 10.90 9.52
N TYR A 76 -3.18 9.92 9.79
CA TYR A 76 -3.33 8.95 10.87
C TYR A 76 -2.11 8.98 11.79
N PRO A 77 -1.91 10.07 12.57
CA PRO A 77 -0.72 10.26 13.42
C PRO A 77 -0.88 9.53 14.77
N VAL A 78 -1.40 8.31 14.72
CA VAL A 78 -1.45 7.39 15.84
C VAL A 78 -0.36 6.35 15.63
N ARG A 79 0.17 5.79 16.71
CA ARG A 79 1.17 4.72 16.62
C ARG A 79 0.54 3.43 16.09
N ASP A 80 1.22 2.79 15.15
CA ASP A 80 0.87 1.50 14.55
C ASP A 80 -0.56 1.43 13.95
N PRO A 81 -0.98 2.38 13.09
CA PRO A 81 -2.31 2.38 12.49
C PRO A 81 -2.57 1.10 11.69
N PHE A 82 -1.54 0.55 11.04
CA PHE A 82 -1.63 -0.71 10.30
C PHE A 82 -2.07 -1.88 11.21
N PHE A 83 -1.40 -2.09 12.33
CA PHE A 83 -1.77 -3.16 13.28
C PHE A 83 -3.12 -2.90 13.95
N MET A 84 -3.48 -1.64 14.19
CA MET A 84 -4.82 -1.29 14.67
C MET A 84 -5.90 -1.66 13.66
N MET A 85 -5.64 -1.52 12.35
CA MET A 85 -6.58 -1.86 11.30
C MET A 85 -6.84 -3.37 11.21
N ILE A 86 -5.84 -4.23 11.48
CA ILE A 86 -6.04 -5.70 11.51
C ILE A 86 -7.21 -6.08 12.44
N ARG A 87 -7.38 -5.36 13.56
CA ARG A 87 -8.45 -5.63 14.55
C ARG A 87 -9.74 -4.85 14.31
N ARG A 88 -9.73 -3.85 13.42
CA ARG A 88 -10.84 -2.91 13.18
C ARG A 88 -11.42 -3.01 11.77
N SER A 89 -10.91 -3.94 10.99
CA SER A 89 -11.25 -4.16 9.59
C SER A 89 -11.90 -5.53 9.41
N LEU A 90 -12.65 -5.67 8.33
CA LEU A 90 -13.16 -6.95 7.82
C LEU A 90 -12.30 -7.47 6.65
N ASN A 91 -11.02 -7.10 6.65
CA ASN A 91 -10.07 -7.53 5.63
C ASN A 91 -10.04 -9.05 5.51
N THR A 92 -9.87 -9.49 4.28
CA THR A 92 -9.51 -10.88 3.98
C THR A 92 -8.01 -11.04 3.80
N PHE A 93 -7.32 -9.94 3.51
CA PHE A 93 -5.86 -9.89 3.41
C PHE A 93 -5.34 -8.48 3.71
N MET A 94 -4.22 -8.40 4.42
CA MET A 94 -3.45 -7.17 4.64
C MET A 94 -1.98 -7.54 4.78
N ASN A 95 -1.10 -6.91 4.01
CA ASN A 95 0.33 -7.13 4.14
C ASN A 95 1.14 -6.00 3.48
N ALA A 96 2.46 -6.07 3.66
CA ALA A 96 3.43 -5.35 2.87
C ALA A 96 4.60 -6.28 2.55
N PHE A 97 5.27 -6.03 1.43
CA PHE A 97 6.33 -6.89 0.92
C PHE A 97 7.45 -6.06 0.33
N THR A 98 8.68 -6.42 0.67
CA THR A 98 9.88 -5.88 0.04
C THR A 98 10.61 -6.97 -0.74
N SER A 99 10.77 -6.77 -2.05
CA SER A 99 11.57 -7.58 -2.95
C SER A 99 12.94 -6.92 -3.21
N SER A 100 13.72 -7.46 -4.15
CA SER A 100 15.05 -6.92 -4.49
C SER A 100 15.02 -5.51 -5.09
N ASP A 101 13.96 -5.17 -5.82
CA ASP A 101 13.87 -3.96 -6.64
C ASP A 101 12.50 -3.26 -6.57
N TRP A 102 11.60 -3.73 -5.70
CA TRP A 102 10.30 -3.12 -5.46
C TRP A 102 9.78 -3.41 -4.05
N THR A 103 8.92 -2.51 -3.57
CA THR A 103 8.14 -2.65 -2.33
C THR A 103 6.66 -2.46 -2.64
N ALA A 104 5.78 -3.32 -2.13
CA ALA A 104 4.35 -3.23 -2.39
C ALA A 104 3.50 -3.42 -1.13
N TYR A 105 2.34 -2.76 -1.12
CA TYR A 105 1.42 -2.73 0.02
C TYR A 105 0.02 -3.19 -0.39
N PRO A 106 -0.22 -4.51 -0.42
CA PRO A 106 -1.51 -5.10 -0.75
C PRO A 106 -2.50 -5.23 0.42
N PHE A 107 -3.78 -5.00 0.12
CA PHE A 107 -4.88 -5.43 0.99
C PHE A 107 -6.09 -5.90 0.16
N ALA A 108 -6.98 -6.66 0.80
CA ALA A 108 -8.22 -7.12 0.22
C ALA A 108 -9.38 -7.09 1.23
N SER A 109 -10.58 -6.84 0.73
CA SER A 109 -11.81 -6.90 1.52
C SER A 109 -13.03 -7.20 0.64
N ILE A 110 -13.96 -7.96 1.19
CA ILE A 110 -15.30 -8.17 0.61
C ILE A 110 -16.27 -7.03 0.96
N ASN A 111 -15.94 -6.20 1.96
CA ASN A 111 -16.78 -5.11 2.41
C ASN A 111 -16.30 -3.79 1.77
N ARG A 112 -17.17 -3.16 0.98
CA ARG A 112 -16.83 -1.92 0.27
C ARG A 112 -16.39 -0.78 1.18
N LYS A 113 -17.05 -0.61 2.33
CA LYS A 113 -16.71 0.47 3.26
C LYS A 113 -15.36 0.23 3.92
N ASP A 114 -15.08 -1.02 4.26
CA ASP A 114 -13.80 -1.45 4.78
C ASP A 114 -12.68 -1.29 3.74
N PHE A 115 -12.92 -1.66 2.48
CA PHE A 115 -12.01 -1.42 1.37
C PHE A 115 -11.63 0.07 1.26
N ASP A 116 -12.61 0.98 1.29
CA ASP A 116 -12.36 2.43 1.24
C ASP A 116 -11.57 2.93 2.46
N ASN A 117 -11.81 2.37 3.64
CA ASN A 117 -11.08 2.72 4.86
C ASN A 117 -9.62 2.26 4.76
N LEU A 118 -9.37 1.02 4.35
CA LEU A 118 -8.03 0.47 4.14
C LEU A 118 -7.29 1.23 3.06
N LEU A 119 -7.95 1.56 1.94
CA LEU A 119 -7.38 2.36 0.86
C LEU A 119 -6.85 3.70 1.39
N SER A 120 -7.65 4.39 2.21
CA SER A 120 -7.26 5.67 2.79
C SER A 120 -6.07 5.54 3.75
N VAL A 121 -6.00 4.49 4.56
CA VAL A 121 -4.87 4.24 5.48
C VAL A 121 -3.59 3.89 4.71
N TYR A 122 -3.67 2.97 3.75
CA TYR A 122 -2.51 2.52 2.96
C TYR A 122 -1.93 3.65 2.11
N LEU A 123 -2.77 4.43 1.42
CA LEU A 123 -2.28 5.54 0.60
C LEU A 123 -1.62 6.62 1.45
N ASP A 124 -2.15 6.91 2.64
CA ASP A 124 -1.55 7.93 3.51
C ASP A 124 -0.22 7.46 4.11
N ALA A 125 -0.13 6.19 4.51
CA ALA A 125 1.13 5.57 4.95
C ALA A 125 2.20 5.62 3.85
N VAL A 126 1.84 5.21 2.63
CA VAL A 126 2.80 5.09 1.51
C VAL A 126 3.32 6.45 1.03
N PHE A 127 2.47 7.48 1.01
CA PHE A 127 2.84 8.79 0.45
C PHE A 127 3.17 9.86 1.50
N PHE A 128 2.72 9.69 2.75
CA PHE A 128 2.81 10.70 3.80
C PHE A 128 3.15 10.10 5.17
N ALA A 129 4.01 9.07 5.21
CA ALA A 129 4.55 8.51 6.45
C ALA A 129 5.24 9.58 7.32
N ASN A 130 5.11 9.45 8.65
CA ASN A 130 5.75 10.36 9.60
C ASN A 130 7.26 10.10 9.73
N LEU A 131 7.66 8.82 9.63
CA LEU A 131 9.05 8.37 9.79
C LEU A 131 9.67 8.86 11.10
N ASP A 132 8.96 8.66 12.22
CA ASP A 132 9.44 9.03 13.55
C ASP A 132 10.73 8.27 13.89
N GLU A 133 11.68 8.95 14.54
CA GLU A 133 12.98 8.36 14.89
C GLU A 133 12.81 7.14 15.81
N LEU A 134 11.89 7.17 16.77
CA LEU A 134 11.67 6.05 17.68
C LEU A 134 11.03 4.86 16.97
N ASP A 135 10.19 5.10 15.96
CA ASP A 135 9.60 4.05 15.13
C ASP A 135 10.68 3.43 14.22
N PHE A 136 11.57 4.23 13.64
CA PHE A 136 12.74 3.74 12.90
C PHE A 136 13.66 2.88 13.80
N LEU A 137 13.93 3.32 15.03
CA LEU A 137 14.71 2.58 16.01
C LEU A 137 14.00 1.28 16.47
N GLN A 138 12.67 1.24 16.42
CA GLN A 138 11.88 0.04 16.71
C GLN A 138 11.96 -0.98 15.59
N GLU A 139 11.65 -0.56 14.36
CA GLU A 139 11.49 -1.44 13.20
C GLU A 139 12.83 -1.75 12.50
N GLY A 140 13.82 -0.88 12.64
CA GLY A 140 15.16 -1.04 12.08
C GLY A 140 16.15 -1.63 13.08
N HIS A 141 16.99 -0.77 13.64
CA HIS A 141 18.02 -1.16 14.59
C HIS A 141 18.28 -0.07 15.63
N ARG A 142 18.41 -0.48 16.90
CA ARG A 142 18.80 0.40 18.01
C ARG A 142 19.66 -0.32 19.04
N LEU A 143 20.39 0.46 19.83
CA LEU A 143 21.04 -0.01 21.05
C LEU A 143 20.09 0.19 22.24
N GLU A 144 19.98 -0.80 23.11
CA GLU A 144 19.10 -0.76 24.29
C GLU A 144 19.82 -1.38 25.49
N PHE A 145 19.63 -0.81 26.68
CA PHE A 145 20.13 -1.42 27.91
C PHE A 145 19.37 -2.72 28.18
N LYS A 146 20.07 -3.72 28.73
CA LYS A 146 19.45 -5.03 29.05
C LYS A 146 18.29 -4.90 30.05
N GLU A 147 18.39 -3.94 30.95
CA GLU A 147 17.40 -3.68 31.99
C GLU A 147 16.94 -2.22 31.85
N ALA A 148 15.63 -2.01 31.88
CA ALA A 148 15.04 -0.68 31.95
C ALA A 148 15.15 -0.14 33.38
N ASP A 149 15.34 1.17 33.51
CA ASP A 149 15.34 1.88 34.82
C ASP A 149 13.99 1.75 35.55
#